data_AF-K1T911-F1
#
_entry.id   AF-K1T911-F1
#
_cell.length_a   1.000
_cell.length_b   1.000
_cell.length_c   1.000
_cell.angle_alpha   90.00
_cell.angle_beta   90.00
_cell.angle_gamma   90.00
#
_symmetry.space_group_name_H-M   'P 1'
#
loop_
_entity.id
_entity.type
_entity.pdbx_description
1 polymer ?
#
loop_
_entity_poly.entity_id
_entity_poly.type
_entity_poly.pdbx_seq_one_letter_code
_entity_poly.pdbx_strand_id
1 'polypeptide(L)'
;MEPLYLDTFWQSLKLAFTATFFVALIGYPYGYFMAKMNAVWKRRMLLLIMIPFWTSALIRLYGWIIVFRSNGVLDKILMGLHLTKQPLKLLYTYPAVVVGMVYSLLPFMILAVYSSAEKLDASLVEA
;
A
#
# COMPACT_ATOMS: atom_id res chain seq x y z
N MET A 1 11.23 -2.36 32.70
CA MET A 1 10.78 -2.59 31.31
C MET A 1 11.14 -4.02 30.98
N GLU A 2 10.19 -4.95 30.99
CA GLU A 2 10.52 -6.35 30.67
C GLU A 2 11.04 -6.44 29.22
N PRO A 3 12.10 -7.23 28.96
CA PRO A 3 12.73 -7.33 27.64
C PRO A 3 11.74 -7.71 26.51
N LEU A 4 10.65 -8.40 26.85
CA LEU A 4 9.56 -8.73 25.92
C LEU A 4 8.85 -7.49 25.34
N TYR A 5 8.69 -6.41 26.11
CA TYR A 5 8.07 -5.17 25.62
C TYR A 5 9.00 -4.41 24.66
N LEU A 6 10.32 -4.47 24.91
CA LEU A 6 11.31 -3.84 24.04
C LEU A 6 11.38 -4.53 22.67
N ASP A 7 11.32 -5.86 22.64
CA ASP A 7 11.32 -6.60 21.37
C ASP A 7 10.07 -6.33 20.54
N THR A 8 8.90 -6.32 21.16
CA THR A 8 7.62 -6.01 20.49
C THR A 8 7.62 -4.58 19.95
N PHE A 9 8.17 -3.64 20.73
CA PHE A 9 8.33 -2.26 20.32
C PHE A 9 9.27 -2.14 19.11
N TRP A 10 10.41 -2.82 19.11
CA TRP A 10 11.35 -2.83 17.99
C TRP A 10 10.75 -3.42 16.72
N GLN A 11 9.96 -4.51 16.83
CA GLN A 11 9.25 -5.09 15.69
C GLN A 11 8.23 -4.11 15.10
N SER A 12 7.52 -3.37 15.97
CA SER A 12 6.54 -2.37 15.55
C SER A 12 7.21 -1.18 14.85
N LEU A 13 8.36 -0.73 15.37
CA LEU A 13 9.14 0.35 14.75
C LEU A 13 9.69 -0.08 13.38
N LYS A 14 10.24 -1.30 13.30
CA LYS A 14 10.71 -1.88 12.04
C LYS A 14 9.56 -1.98 11.04
N LEU A 15 8.40 -2.46 11.46
CA LEU A 15 7.20 -2.56 10.63
C LEU A 15 6.79 -1.19 10.10
N ALA A 16 6.67 -0.20 10.97
CA ALA A 16 6.30 1.16 10.60
C ALA A 16 7.29 1.77 9.58
N PHE A 17 8.59 1.64 9.83
CA PHE A 17 9.61 2.15 8.91
C PHE A 17 9.54 1.47 7.55
N THR A 18 9.40 0.13 7.53
CA THR A 18 9.33 -0.64 6.30
C THR A 18 8.06 -0.29 5.50
N ALA A 19 6.91 -0.20 6.18
CA ALA A 19 5.65 0.18 5.56
C ALA A 19 5.71 1.61 5.01
N THR A 20 6.17 2.58 5.79
CA THR A 20 6.33 3.98 5.35
C THR A 20 7.27 4.09 4.16
N PHE A 21 8.39 3.36 4.15
CA PHE A 21 9.32 3.34 3.02
C PHE A 21 8.62 2.91 1.73
N PHE A 22 7.90 1.79 1.73
CA PHE A 22 7.18 1.31 0.54
C PHE A 22 5.99 2.20 0.16
N VAL A 23 5.25 2.72 1.14
CA VAL A 23 4.16 3.66 0.91
C VAL A 23 4.66 4.94 0.25
N ALA A 24 5.78 5.50 0.72
CA ALA A 24 6.40 6.67 0.12
C ALA A 24 6.94 6.34 -1.28
N LEU A 25 7.66 5.23 -1.43
CA LEU A 25 8.26 4.81 -2.70
C LEU A 25 7.23 4.66 -3.82
N ILE A 26 6.02 4.16 -3.51
CA ILE A 26 4.96 3.94 -4.50
C ILE A 26 4.01 5.15 -4.58
N GLY A 27 3.58 5.67 -3.42
CA GLY A 27 2.58 6.73 -3.33
C GLY A 27 3.10 8.09 -3.81
N TYR A 28 4.38 8.39 -3.59
CA TYR A 28 5.00 9.63 -4.05
C TYR A 28 5.01 9.78 -5.57
N PRO A 29 5.61 8.86 -6.37
CA PRO A 29 5.58 8.99 -7.82
C PRO A 29 4.15 9.00 -8.34
N TYR A 30 3.27 8.15 -7.80
CA TYR A 30 1.89 8.10 -8.23
C TYR A 30 1.16 9.44 -8.02
N GLY A 31 1.21 10.00 -6.81
CA GLY A 31 0.57 11.28 -6.49
C GLY A 31 1.15 12.45 -7.30
N TYR A 32 2.47 12.44 -7.52
CA TYR A 32 3.15 13.46 -8.31
C TYR A 32 2.74 13.41 -9.79
N PHE A 33 2.74 12.22 -10.42
CA PHE A 33 2.30 12.07 -11.80
C PHE A 33 0.82 12.44 -11.96
N MET A 34 -0.02 12.05 -11.00
CA MET A 34 -1.44 12.37 -10.99
C MET A 34 -1.71 13.87 -10.92
N ALA A 35 -0.92 14.64 -10.17
CA ALA A 35 -1.07 16.11 -10.11
C ALA A 35 -0.90 16.78 -11.48
N LYS A 36 0.00 16.24 -12.31
CA LYS A 36 0.31 16.70 -13.67
C LYS A 36 -0.65 16.21 -14.75
N MET A 37 -1.60 15.33 -14.42
CA MET A 37 -2.58 14.84 -15.40
C MET A 37 -3.66 15.89 -15.71
N ASN A 38 -4.28 15.77 -16.88
CA ASN A 38 -5.43 16.61 -17.23
C ASN A 38 -6.62 16.39 -16.27
N ALA A 39 -7.55 17.36 -16.22
CA ALA A 39 -8.66 17.36 -15.26
C ALA A 39 -9.55 16.09 -15.33
N VAL A 40 -9.69 15.48 -16.51
CA VAL A 40 -10.50 14.27 -16.69
C VAL A 40 -9.81 13.05 -16.08
N TRP A 41 -8.52 12.84 -16.37
CA TRP A 41 -7.75 11.72 -15.84
C TRP A 41 -7.50 11.85 -14.34
N LYS A 42 -7.25 13.06 -13.85
CA LYS A 42 -7.15 13.38 -12.42
C LYS A 42 -8.41 12.95 -11.66
N ARG A 43 -9.60 13.34 -12.15
CA ARG A 43 -10.89 12.92 -11.58
C ARG A 43 -11.08 11.41 -11.61
N ARG A 44 -10.72 10.74 -12.72
CA ARG A 44 -10.81 9.27 -12.84
C ARG A 44 -9.89 8.56 -11.84
N MET A 45 -8.65 9.03 -11.68
CA MET A 45 -7.70 8.46 -10.73
C MET A 45 -8.17 8.64 -9.28
N LEU A 46 -8.67 9.84 -8.91
CA LEU A 46 -9.29 10.06 -7.60
C LEU A 46 -10.41 9.07 -7.33
N LEU A 47 -11.32 8.88 -8.29
CA LEU A 47 -12.41 7.91 -8.17
C LEU A 47 -11.88 6.48 -7.97
N LEU A 48 -10.89 6.05 -8.76
CA LEU A 48 -10.29 4.71 -8.65
C LEU A 48 -9.63 4.48 -7.28
N ILE A 49 -8.95 5.49 -6.73
CA ILE A 49 -8.34 5.43 -5.39
C ILE A 49 -9.42 5.38 -4.30
N MET A 50 -10.60 5.98 -4.52
CA MET A 50 -11.69 5.96 -3.56
C MET A 50 -12.44 4.62 -3.51
N ILE A 51 -12.49 3.84 -4.60
CA ILE A 51 -13.14 2.52 -4.63
C ILE A 51 -12.74 1.60 -3.46
N PRO A 52 -11.45 1.37 -3.16
CA PRO A 52 -11.06 0.49 -2.05
C PRO A 52 -11.51 1.02 -0.68
N PHE A 53 -11.70 2.33 -0.51
CA PHE A 53 -12.21 2.88 0.76
C PHE A 53 -13.66 2.55 1.02
N TRP A 54 -14.48 2.49 -0.03
CA TRP A 54 -15.91 2.23 0.08
C TRP A 54 -16.20 0.76 0.41
N THR A 55 -15.25 -0.14 0.14
CA THR A 55 -15.35 -1.53 0.54
C THR A 55 -15.13 -1.71 2.04
N SER A 56 -15.98 -2.50 2.69
CA SER A 56 -15.86 -2.84 4.12
C SER A 56 -14.48 -3.42 4.43
N ALA A 57 -13.89 -2.99 5.54
CA ALA A 57 -12.59 -3.48 6.01
C ALA A 57 -12.55 -5.00 6.13
N LEU A 58 -13.67 -5.63 6.53
CA LEU A 58 -13.78 -7.09 6.62
C LEU A 58 -13.65 -7.76 5.25
N ILE A 59 -14.29 -7.22 4.22
CA ILE A 59 -14.22 -7.77 2.85
C ILE A 59 -12.77 -7.69 2.33
N ARG A 60 -12.08 -6.57 2.55
CA ARG A 60 -10.66 -6.42 2.17
C ARG A 60 -9.77 -7.41 2.89
N LEU A 61 -10.00 -7.61 4.19
CA LEU A 61 -9.28 -8.58 5.01
C LEU A 61 -9.48 -10.00 4.47
N TYR A 62 -10.71 -10.41 4.17
CA TYR A 62 -10.97 -11.71 3.54
C TYR A 62 -10.32 -11.84 2.16
N GLY A 63 -10.32 -10.77 1.36
CA GLY A 63 -9.61 -10.72 0.09
C GLY A 63 -8.11 -11.03 0.25
N TRP A 64 -7.44 -10.34 1.17
CA TRP A 64 -6.03 -10.60 1.48
C TRP A 64 -5.79 -11.99 2.07
N ILE A 65 -6.71 -12.52 2.89
CA ILE A 65 -6.64 -13.91 3.37
C ILE A 65 -6.66 -14.88 2.19
N ILE A 66 -7.54 -14.69 1.21
CA ILE A 66 -7.63 -15.56 0.02
C ILE A 66 -6.37 -15.47 -0.84
N VAL A 67 -5.74 -14.30 -0.92
CA VAL A 67 -4.50 -14.10 -1.67
C VAL A 67 -3.32 -14.77 -0.98
N PHE A 68 -3.17 -14.62 0.34
CA PHE A 68 -2.00 -15.06 1.12
C PHE A 68 -2.12 -16.42 1.79
N ARG A 69 -3.32 -17.01 1.85
CA ARG A 69 -3.48 -18.38 2.36
C ARG A 69 -2.66 -19.36 1.51
N SER A 70 -2.25 -20.46 2.14
CA SER A 70 -1.61 -21.57 1.43
C SER A 70 -2.48 -22.09 0.29
N ASN A 71 -1.88 -22.30 -0.88
CA ASN A 71 -2.53 -22.61 -2.16
C ASN A 71 -3.51 -21.53 -2.64
N GLY A 72 -3.34 -20.29 -2.16
CA GLY A 72 -4.09 -19.12 -2.58
C GLY A 72 -3.71 -18.64 -3.98
N VAL A 73 -4.21 -17.46 -4.35
CA VAL A 73 -3.96 -16.85 -5.67
C VAL A 73 -2.46 -16.60 -5.88
N LEU A 74 -1.77 -16.07 -4.86
CA LEU A 74 -0.36 -15.75 -4.96
C LEU A 74 0.50 -17.00 -5.16
N ASP A 75 0.25 -18.06 -4.38
CA ASP A 75 0.97 -19.33 -4.51
C ASP A 75 0.78 -19.93 -5.89
N LYS A 76 -0.44 -19.95 -6.43
CA LYS A 76 -0.71 -20.47 -7.77
C LYS A 76 0.05 -19.70 -8.85
N ILE A 77 0.14 -18.37 -8.74
CA ILE A 77 0.90 -17.53 -9.67
C ILE A 77 2.40 -17.83 -9.55
N LEU A 78 2.95 -17.84 -8.34
CA LEU A 78 4.38 -18.08 -8.10
C LEU A 78 4.82 -19.49 -8.51
N MET A 79 4.00 -20.50 -8.23
CA MET A 79 4.24 -21.88 -8.63
C MET A 79 4.07 -22.06 -10.15
N GLY A 80 3.09 -21.40 -10.76
CA GLY A 80 2.91 -21.40 -12.22
C GLY A 80 4.10 -20.77 -12.96
N LEU A 81 4.68 -19.72 -12.39
CA LEU A 81 5.92 -19.10 -12.87
C LEU A 81 7.19 -19.87 -12.48
N HIS A 82 7.07 -21.04 -11.83
CA HIS A 82 8.18 -21.87 -11.33
C HIS A 82 9.13 -21.14 -10.37
N LEU A 83 8.69 -20.04 -9.74
CA LEU A 83 9.47 -19.28 -8.75
C LEU A 83 9.51 -19.99 -7.40
N THR A 84 8.48 -20.77 -7.07
CA THR A 84 8.39 -21.55 -5.82
C THR A 84 7.98 -22.99 -6.10
N LYS A 85 8.57 -23.93 -5.36
CA LYS A 85 8.26 -25.38 -5.47
C LYS A 85 7.10 -25.82 -4.57
N GLN A 86 6.78 -25.03 -3.54
CA GLN A 86 5.75 -25.33 -2.55
C GLN A 86 5.01 -24.05 -2.14
N PRO A 87 3.75 -24.17 -1.68
CA PRO A 87 2.95 -23.03 -1.20
C PRO A 87 3.67 -22.24 -0.12
N LEU A 88 3.69 -20.91 -0.23
CA LEU A 88 4.24 -20.04 0.79
C LEU A 88 3.20 -19.86 1.90
N LYS A 89 3.59 -20.20 3.14
CA LYS A 89 2.77 -19.91 4.33
C LYS A 89 2.89 -18.43 4.71
N LEU A 90 2.46 -17.52 3.83
CA LEU A 90 2.57 -16.07 4.01
C LEU A 90 1.51 -15.50 4.95
N LEU A 91 0.34 -16.12 5.03
CA LEU A 91 -0.70 -15.67 5.94
C LEU A 91 -0.18 -15.66 7.40
N TYR A 92 -0.41 -14.55 8.11
CA TYR A 92 0.09 -14.30 9.47
C TYR A 92 1.61 -14.08 9.60
N THR A 93 2.32 -13.83 8.50
CA THR A 93 3.74 -13.47 8.53
C THR A 93 3.97 -11.97 8.38
N TYR A 94 5.16 -11.52 8.78
CA TYR A 94 5.58 -10.11 8.68
C TYR A 94 5.37 -9.51 7.26
N PRO A 95 5.75 -10.17 6.14
CA PRO A 95 5.47 -9.66 4.80
C PRO A 95 3.99 -9.42 4.51
N ALA A 96 3.10 -10.31 4.94
CA ALA A 96 1.66 -10.13 4.74
C ALA A 96 1.12 -8.91 5.50
N VAL A 97 1.64 -8.67 6.71
CA VAL A 97 1.30 -7.47 7.50
C VAL A 97 1.80 -6.21 6.79
N VAL A 98 3.05 -6.19 6.30
CA VAL A 98 3.60 -5.07 5.53
C VAL A 98 2.73 -4.76 4.32
N VAL A 99 2.35 -5.76 3.52
CA VAL A 99 1.49 -5.55 2.34
C VAL A 99 0.13 -4.98 2.73
N GLY A 100 -0.49 -5.52 3.79
CA GLY A 100 -1.77 -5.00 4.30
C GLY A 100 -1.67 -3.54 4.73
N MET A 101 -0.59 -3.16 5.43
CA MET A 101 -0.34 -1.77 5.82
C MET A 101 -0.09 -0.87 4.61
N VAL A 102 0.77 -1.29 3.68
CA VAL A 102 1.07 -0.52 2.47
C VAL A 102 -0.21 -0.27 1.69
N TYR A 103 -1.01 -1.30 1.44
CA TYR A 103 -2.29 -1.17 0.73
C TYR A 103 -3.27 -0.23 1.45
N SER A 104 -3.33 -0.28 2.78
CA SER A 104 -4.26 0.55 3.57
C SER A 104 -3.83 2.03 3.61
N LEU A 105 -2.52 2.29 3.58
CA LEU A 105 -1.95 3.64 3.72
C LEU A 105 -1.63 4.31 2.38
N LEU A 106 -1.46 3.53 1.31
CA LEU A 106 -1.15 4.02 -0.04
C LEU A 106 -2.07 5.17 -0.48
N PRO A 107 -3.40 5.05 -0.34
CA PRO A 107 -4.29 6.08 -0.84
C PRO A 107 -4.11 7.42 -0.13
N PHE A 108 -3.83 7.40 1.17
CA PHE A 108 -3.60 8.61 1.95
C PHE A 108 -2.30 9.31 1.52
N MET A 109 -1.23 8.54 1.30
CA MET A 109 0.03 9.10 0.79
C MET A 109 -0.16 9.73 -0.60
N ILE A 110 -0.88 9.05 -1.50
CA ILE A 110 -1.18 9.59 -2.83
C ILE A 110 -1.92 10.92 -2.73
N LEU A 111 -2.97 10.99 -1.90
CA LEU A 111 -3.75 12.21 -1.71
C LEU A 111 -2.92 13.35 -1.11
N ALA A 112 -2.07 13.05 -0.12
CA ALA A 112 -1.19 14.05 0.51
C ALA A 112 -0.18 14.64 -0.49
N VAL A 113 0.46 13.78 -1.28
CA VAL A 113 1.43 14.21 -2.31
C VAL A 113 0.73 14.97 -3.42
N TYR A 114 -0.41 14.46 -3.91
CA TYR A 114 -1.24 15.12 -4.91
C TYR A 114 -1.64 16.54 -4.49
N SER A 115 -2.17 16.71 -3.27
CA SER A 115 -2.60 18.01 -2.76
C SER A 115 -1.43 19.01 -2.62
N SER A 116 -0.25 18.50 -2.27
CA SER A 116 0.96 19.33 -2.16
C SER A 116 1.49 19.75 -3.54
N ALA A 117 1.55 18.82 -4.48
CA ALA A 117 2.03 19.07 -5.84
C ALA A 117 1.12 20.04 -6.61
N GLU A 118 -0.21 19.90 -6.49
CA GLU A 118 -1.17 20.78 -7.15
C GLU A 118 -1.09 22.24 -6.68
N LYS A 119 -0.76 22.47 -5.40
CA LYS A 119 -0.55 23.83 -4.86
C LYS A 119 0.74 24.47 -5.36
N LEU A 120 1.80 23.69 -5.54
CA LEU A 120 3.09 24.19 -6.04
C LEU A 120 2.99 24.66 -7.49
N ASP A 121 2.29 23.89 -8.35
CA ASP A 121 2.04 24.26 -9.74
C ASP A 121 1.30 25.60 -9.86
N ALA A 122 0.36 25.89 -8.95
CA ALA A 122 -0.33 27.18 -8.94
C ALA A 122 0.62 28.35 -8.62
N SER A 123 1.55 28.19 -7.66
CA SER A 123 2.47 29.26 -7.26
C SER A 123 3.53 29.57 -8.33
N LEU A 124 3.93 28.59 -9.14
CA LEU A 124 4.91 28.76 -10.22
C LEU A 124 4.33 29.50 -11.43
N VAL A 125 3.00 29.58 -11.55
CA VAL A 125 2.31 30.33 -12.62
C VAL A 125 2.14 31.81 -12.25
N GLU A 126 2.24 32.16 -10.97
CA GLU A 126 2.11 33.55 -10.48
C GLU A 126 3.45 34.32 -10.42
N ALA A 127 4.58 33.68 -10.72
CA ALA A 127 5.93 34.27 -10.73
C ALA A 127 6.47 34.46 -12.15
#